data_AF-A0A922J1F5-F1
#
_entry.id   AF-A0A922J1F5-F1
#
_cell.length_a   1.000
_cell.length_b   1.000
_cell.length_c   1.000
_cell.angle_alpha   90.00
_cell.angle_beta   90.00
_cell.angle_gamma   90.00
#
_symmetry.space_group_name_H-M   'P 1'
#
loop_
_entity.id
_entity.type
_entity.pdbx_description
1 polymer ?
#
loop_
_entity_poly.entity_id
_entity_poly.type
_entity_poly.pdbx_seq_one_letter_code
_entity_poly.pdbx_strand_id
1 'polypeptide(L)'
;MEEQDGLEGEGEGEGEGEGNGGILGPCLTSYVDPGTSESHRYYLARRTVMEMLRDRGYVVPNSEVELSLQDFRDIHGQNPDLERLRISTTLRSDPLKRILVIFCGPSVVKVHMIRSIAYQIVNKDTLGGLILIVQNHITAQALKAVDLFPFKAEIFQLPRMLRKDAIARYYGLEKGQVVKVSYGGENEITESHVTYRCVW
;
A
#
# COMPACT_ATOMS: atom_id res chain seq x y z
N MET A 1 46.30 -48.64 -55.26
CA MET A 1 46.88 -47.89 -54.13
C MET A 1 45.70 -47.33 -53.35
N GLU A 2 45.00 -48.06 -52.47
CA GLU A 2 45.48 -49.04 -51.46
C GLU A 2 46.67 -48.46 -50.70
N GLU A 3 46.64 -48.19 -49.40
CA GLU A 3 46.14 -48.96 -48.23
C GLU A 3 45.34 -48.00 -47.28
N GLN A 4 44.22 -48.34 -46.62
CA GLN A 4 43.94 -49.36 -45.59
C GLN A 4 44.89 -49.35 -44.39
N ASP A 5 44.39 -48.86 -43.25
CA ASP A 5 44.52 -49.61 -42.00
C ASP A 5 43.39 -49.21 -41.05
N GLY A 6 42.68 -50.22 -40.57
CA GLY A 6 41.66 -50.16 -39.54
C GLY A 6 42.16 -50.77 -38.23
N LEU A 7 41.36 -50.59 -37.17
CA LEU A 7 41.19 -51.42 -35.96
C LEU A 7 40.02 -50.75 -35.20
N GLU A 8 38.79 -51.29 -35.30
CA GLU A 8 38.11 -52.15 -34.31
C GLU A 8 37.94 -51.44 -32.95
N GLY A 9 36.71 -51.05 -32.57
CA GLY A 9 35.72 -51.89 -31.88
C GLY A 9 35.87 -51.64 -30.37
N GLU A 10 34.92 -51.04 -29.66
CA GLU A 10 33.78 -51.73 -29.03
C GLU A 10 32.67 -50.71 -28.70
N GLY A 11 31.43 -51.17 -28.79
CA GLY A 11 30.25 -50.40 -28.38
C GLY A 11 29.82 -50.73 -26.96
N GLU A 12 29.11 -49.79 -26.35
CA GLU A 12 28.08 -49.92 -25.30
C GLU A 12 27.46 -48.50 -25.25
N GLY A 13 26.16 -48.30 -25.47
CA GLY A 13 25.10 -48.68 -24.56
C GLY A 13 24.45 -47.39 -24.02
N GLU A 14 23.32 -47.04 -24.60
CA GLU A 14 22.16 -46.27 -24.09
C GLU A 14 22.32 -45.20 -23.00
N GLY A 15 21.75 -44.03 -23.28
CA GLY A 15 21.48 -43.00 -22.28
C GLY A 15 20.80 -41.77 -22.86
N GLU A 16 19.56 -41.91 -23.33
CA GLU A 16 18.67 -40.77 -23.57
C GLU A 16 18.40 -40.07 -22.23
N GLY A 17 19.22 -39.07 -21.92
CA GLY A 17 18.90 -38.08 -20.90
C GLY A 17 17.93 -37.07 -21.49
N GLU A 18 16.63 -37.34 -21.36
CA GLU A 18 15.60 -36.30 -21.43
C GLU A 18 15.94 -35.23 -20.39
N GLY A 19 16.67 -34.20 -20.85
CA GLY A 19 16.85 -32.96 -20.11
C GLY A 19 15.49 -32.32 -19.98
N ASN A 20 14.80 -32.65 -18.88
CA ASN A 20 13.59 -32.01 -18.40
C ASN A 20 13.90 -30.52 -18.27
N GLY A 21 13.67 -29.78 -19.35
CA GLY A 21 13.64 -28.32 -19.40
C GLY A 21 12.45 -27.85 -18.60
N GLY A 22 12.53 -28.07 -17.28
CA GLY A 22 11.56 -27.58 -16.33
C GLY A 22 11.41 -26.10 -16.60
N ILE A 23 10.17 -25.72 -16.92
CA ILE A 23 9.72 -24.34 -17.06
C ILE A 23 10.14 -23.65 -15.76
N LEU A 24 11.27 -22.96 -15.79
CA LEU A 24 11.67 -22.05 -14.73
C LEU A 24 10.53 -21.05 -14.64
N GLY A 25 9.72 -21.19 -13.59
CA GLY A 25 8.65 -20.26 -13.29
C GLY A 25 9.19 -18.83 -13.32
N PRO A 26 8.32 -17.83 -13.53
CA PRO A 26 8.76 -16.44 -13.67
C PRO A 26 9.76 -16.09 -12.57
N CYS A 27 10.99 -15.76 -12.97
CA CYS A 27 12.04 -15.36 -12.04
C CYS A 27 11.55 -14.21 -11.16
N LEU A 28 11.98 -14.15 -9.90
CA LEU A 28 11.48 -13.21 -8.88
C LEU A 28 11.44 -11.73 -9.32
N THR A 29 12.24 -11.36 -10.33
CA THR A 29 12.21 -10.05 -11.01
C THR A 29 10.86 -9.71 -11.66
N SER A 30 10.01 -10.67 -12.01
CA SER A 30 8.65 -10.40 -12.53
C SER A 30 7.66 -9.92 -11.46
N TYR A 31 8.00 -10.04 -10.17
CA TYR A 31 7.21 -9.52 -9.05
C TYR A 31 7.67 -8.14 -8.58
N VAL A 32 8.70 -7.57 -9.21
CA VAL A 32 9.16 -6.23 -8.89
C VAL A 32 8.26 -5.23 -9.60
N ASP A 33 7.42 -4.59 -8.81
CA ASP A 33 6.56 -3.49 -9.23
C ASP A 33 7.38 -2.40 -9.99
N PRO A 34 7.10 -2.11 -11.27
CA PRO A 34 7.88 -1.17 -12.07
C PRO A 34 7.62 0.30 -11.71
N GLY A 35 6.59 0.59 -10.91
CA GLY A 35 6.27 1.96 -10.53
C GLY A 35 6.99 2.47 -9.30
N THR A 36 6.68 3.69 -8.89
CA THR A 36 7.34 4.29 -7.72
C THR A 36 6.81 3.67 -6.43
N SER A 37 7.65 3.65 -5.41
CA SER A 37 7.22 3.31 -4.04
C SER A 37 6.20 4.32 -3.48
N GLU A 38 6.18 5.57 -3.92
CA GLU A 38 5.15 6.55 -3.52
C GLU A 38 3.77 6.13 -4.02
N SER A 39 3.63 5.83 -5.32
CA SER A 39 2.34 5.43 -5.91
C SER A 39 1.78 4.18 -5.23
N HIS A 40 2.63 3.20 -4.97
CA HIS A 40 2.23 1.97 -4.27
C HIS A 40 1.80 2.26 -2.83
N ARG A 41 2.54 3.10 -2.09
CA ARG A 41 2.19 3.48 -0.71
C ARG A 41 0.85 4.20 -0.64
N TYR A 42 0.62 5.18 -1.52
CA TYR A 42 -0.65 5.90 -1.57
C TYR A 42 -1.81 5.03 -2.05
N TYR A 43 -1.57 4.11 -2.97
CA TYR A 43 -2.56 3.12 -3.40
C TYR A 43 -3.05 2.26 -2.22
N LEU A 44 -2.13 1.67 -1.47
CA LEU A 44 -2.49 0.83 -0.32
C LEU A 44 -3.17 1.63 0.78
N ALA A 45 -2.64 2.82 1.09
CA ALA A 45 -3.24 3.76 2.02
C ALA A 45 -4.69 4.07 1.66
N ARG A 46 -4.92 4.40 0.39
CA ARG A 46 -6.25 4.73 -0.14
C ARG A 46 -7.17 3.52 -0.07
N ARG A 47 -6.72 2.34 -0.49
CA ARG A 47 -7.53 1.11 -0.45
C ARG A 47 -7.98 0.79 0.98
N THR A 48 -7.07 0.79 1.94
CA THR A 48 -7.40 0.55 3.36
C THR A 48 -8.39 1.59 3.89
N VAL A 49 -8.26 2.85 3.48
CA VAL A 49 -9.20 3.89 3.88
C VAL A 49 -10.56 3.66 3.25
N MET A 50 -10.65 3.27 1.98
CA MET A 50 -11.92 2.95 1.32
C MET A 50 -12.62 1.78 2.01
N GLU A 51 -11.87 0.72 2.36
CA GLU A 51 -12.36 -0.41 3.14
C GLU A 51 -12.88 0.04 4.52
N MET A 52 -12.07 0.78 5.29
CA MET A 52 -12.47 1.33 6.59
C MET A 52 -13.71 2.24 6.51
N LEU A 53 -13.80 3.09 5.48
CA LEU A 53 -14.95 3.97 5.27
C LEU A 53 -16.23 3.16 5.01
N ARG A 54 -16.13 2.10 4.20
CA ARG A 54 -17.25 1.18 3.95
C ARG A 54 -17.71 0.51 5.24
N ASP A 55 -16.78 0.01 6.05
CA ASP A 55 -17.08 -0.67 7.32
C ASP A 55 -17.71 0.29 8.34
N ARG A 56 -17.33 1.57 8.31
CA ARG A 56 -17.96 2.65 9.10
C ARG A 56 -19.31 3.13 8.55
N GLY A 57 -19.83 2.51 7.48
CA GLY A 57 -21.15 2.81 6.92
C GLY A 57 -21.19 4.00 5.94
N TYR A 58 -20.04 4.46 5.44
CA TYR A 58 -19.99 5.48 4.38
C TYR A 58 -20.28 4.89 2.99
N VAL A 59 -20.67 5.75 2.06
CA VAL A 59 -20.94 5.37 0.67
C VAL A 59 -19.63 5.22 -0.09
N VAL A 60 -19.18 3.97 -0.27
CA VAL A 60 -17.97 3.64 -1.03
C VAL A 60 -18.33 2.61 -2.10
N PRO A 61 -18.17 2.92 -3.41
CA PRO A 61 -18.40 1.96 -4.48
C PRO A 61 -17.38 0.81 -4.47
N ASN A 62 -17.80 -0.40 -4.88
CA ASN A 62 -16.89 -1.55 -5.00
C ASN A 62 -15.75 -1.29 -5.99
N SER A 63 -16.03 -0.53 -7.07
CA SER A 63 -15.02 -0.13 -8.05
C SER A 63 -13.88 0.69 -7.45
N GLU A 64 -14.11 1.43 -6.35
CA GLU A 64 -13.05 2.17 -5.66
C GLU A 64 -12.21 1.28 -4.74
N VAL A 65 -12.81 0.21 -4.19
CA VAL A 65 -12.13 -0.75 -3.31
C VAL A 65 -11.30 -1.75 -4.11
N GLU A 66 -11.82 -2.16 -5.27
CA GLU A 66 -11.22 -3.15 -6.16
C GLU A 66 -10.30 -2.55 -7.22
N LEU A 67 -10.13 -1.22 -7.23
CA LEU A 67 -9.23 -0.51 -8.13
C LEU A 67 -7.85 -1.18 -8.12
N SER A 68 -7.30 -1.51 -9.28
CA SER A 68 -5.97 -2.10 -9.36
C SER A 68 -4.88 -1.05 -9.15
N LEU A 69 -3.66 -1.48 -8.78
CA LEU A 69 -2.51 -0.58 -8.67
C LEU A 69 -2.18 0.10 -10.01
N GLN A 70 -2.38 -0.61 -11.13
CA GLN A 70 -2.12 -0.06 -12.46
C GLN A 70 -3.15 1.03 -12.79
N ASP A 71 -4.44 0.76 -12.61
CA ASP A 71 -5.49 1.76 -12.84
C ASP A 71 -5.30 2.98 -11.93
N PHE A 72 -4.90 2.76 -10.68
CA PHE A 72 -4.58 3.85 -9.76
C PHE A 72 -3.47 4.75 -10.32
N ARG A 73 -2.44 4.18 -10.94
CA ARG A 73 -1.36 4.95 -11.57
C ARG A 73 -1.79 5.62 -12.86
N ASP A 74 -2.69 5.01 -13.62
CA ASP A 74 -3.23 5.63 -14.82
C ASP A 74 -4.08 6.86 -14.46
N ILE A 75 -4.77 6.84 -13.32
CA ILE A 75 -5.60 7.93 -12.82
C ILE A 75 -4.78 9.02 -12.08
N HIS A 76 -3.89 8.60 -11.18
CA HIS A 76 -3.18 9.49 -10.24
C HIS A 76 -1.71 9.71 -10.60
N GLY A 77 -1.16 8.95 -11.53
CA GLY A 77 0.24 9.01 -11.92
C GLY A 77 1.18 8.23 -11.00
N GLN A 78 2.45 8.18 -11.42
CA GLN A 78 3.53 7.57 -10.65
C GLN A 78 3.92 8.41 -9.41
N ASN A 79 3.67 9.71 -9.42
CA ASN A 79 3.85 10.58 -8.25
C ASN A 79 2.52 11.29 -7.98
N PRO A 80 1.64 10.67 -7.18
CA PRO A 80 0.29 11.18 -6.98
C PRO A 80 0.27 12.60 -6.39
N ASP A 81 -0.53 13.46 -6.99
CA ASP A 81 -0.89 14.74 -6.38
C ASP A 81 -1.83 14.51 -5.18
N LEU A 82 -1.37 14.93 -4.00
CA LEU A 82 -2.08 14.73 -2.73
C LEU A 82 -3.44 15.45 -2.68
N GLU A 83 -3.57 16.57 -3.39
CA GLU A 83 -4.83 17.30 -3.47
C GLU A 83 -5.88 16.51 -4.27
N ARG A 84 -5.45 15.84 -5.35
CA ARG A 84 -6.29 14.95 -6.16
C ARG A 84 -6.60 13.61 -5.48
N LEU A 85 -5.84 13.24 -4.45
CA LEU A 85 -6.09 12.04 -3.65
C LEU A 85 -7.12 12.24 -2.54
N ARG A 86 -7.59 13.47 -2.28
CA ARG A 86 -8.62 13.72 -1.26
C ARG A 86 -9.87 12.87 -1.51
N ILE A 87 -10.45 12.36 -0.43
CA ILE A 87 -11.69 11.58 -0.47
C ILE A 87 -12.74 12.36 0.29
N SER A 88 -13.90 12.57 -0.32
CA SER A 88 -15.08 13.08 0.38
C SER A 88 -16.24 12.14 0.09
N THR A 89 -16.79 11.55 1.14
CA THR A 89 -17.95 10.65 1.03
C THR A 89 -18.95 10.94 2.14
N THR A 90 -20.22 10.68 1.87
CA THR A 90 -21.33 10.85 2.80
C THR A 90 -21.65 9.56 3.53
N LEU A 91 -22.25 9.68 4.71
CA LEU A 91 -22.76 8.53 5.43
C LEU A 91 -23.97 7.94 4.69
N ARG A 92 -24.11 6.61 4.68
CA ARG A 92 -25.23 5.95 4.01
C ARG A 92 -26.59 6.28 4.64
N SER A 93 -26.62 6.42 5.96
CA SER A 93 -27.83 6.72 6.73
C SER A 93 -28.19 8.20 6.77
N ASP A 94 -27.21 9.09 6.56
CA ASP A 94 -27.38 10.54 6.66
C ASP A 94 -26.49 11.25 5.61
N PRO A 95 -27.05 11.57 4.43
CA PRO A 95 -26.31 12.24 3.36
C PRO A 95 -25.81 13.65 3.72
N LEU A 96 -26.32 14.28 4.78
CA LEU A 96 -25.87 15.60 5.23
C LEU A 96 -24.54 15.53 5.99
N LYS A 97 -24.20 14.36 6.52
CA LYS A 97 -22.93 14.10 7.20
C LYS A 97 -21.95 13.49 6.21
N ARG A 98 -20.88 14.24 5.94
CA ARG A 98 -19.75 13.74 5.16
C ARG A 98 -18.48 13.64 5.98
N ILE A 99 -17.59 12.77 5.54
CA ILE A 99 -16.23 12.67 6.02
C ILE A 99 -15.27 13.15 4.94
N LEU A 100 -14.20 13.80 5.36
CA LEU A 100 -13.11 14.23 4.49
C LEU A 100 -11.83 13.49 4.87
N VAL A 101 -11.15 12.93 3.89
CA VAL A 101 -9.83 12.32 4.07
C VAL A 101 -8.80 13.12 3.31
N ILE A 102 -7.71 13.49 3.98
CA ILE A 102 -6.59 14.23 3.40
C ILE A 102 -5.30 13.42 3.59
N PHE A 103 -4.56 13.25 2.50
CA PHE A 103 -3.25 12.62 2.49
C PHE A 103 -2.18 13.70 2.67
N CYS A 104 -1.35 13.54 3.70
CA CYS A 104 -0.19 14.39 3.93
C CYS A 104 1.04 13.82 3.24
N GLY A 105 1.94 14.71 2.82
CA GLY A 105 3.21 14.35 2.21
C GLY A 105 4.21 13.71 3.18
N PRO A 106 5.41 13.35 2.70
CA PRO A 106 6.46 12.73 3.51
C PRO A 106 7.10 13.68 4.55
N SER A 107 6.84 14.98 4.46
CA SER A 107 7.34 15.99 5.37
C SER A 107 6.67 15.92 6.75
N VAL A 108 7.39 16.39 7.78
CA VAL A 108 6.81 16.63 9.11
C VAL A 108 5.62 17.59 8.98
N VAL A 109 4.48 17.23 9.59
CA VAL A 109 3.27 18.05 9.53
C VAL A 109 3.38 19.18 10.56
N LYS A 110 3.51 20.40 10.06
CA LYS A 110 3.65 21.62 10.87
C LYS A 110 2.31 22.34 11.05
N VAL A 111 2.25 23.24 12.04
CA VAL A 111 1.02 23.97 12.39
C VAL A 111 0.44 24.78 11.22
N HIS A 112 1.29 25.35 10.34
CA HIS A 112 0.80 26.10 9.18
C HIS A 112 0.03 25.20 8.19
N MET A 113 0.38 23.91 8.10
CA MET A 113 -0.30 22.97 7.22
C MET A 113 -1.70 22.66 7.73
N ILE A 114 -1.83 22.41 9.05
CA ILE A 114 -3.12 22.19 9.71
C ILE A 114 -4.03 23.43 9.56
N ARG A 115 -3.47 24.64 9.73
CA ARG A 115 -4.21 25.89 9.49
C ARG A 115 -4.65 26.05 8.04
N SER A 116 -3.78 25.71 7.08
CA SER A 116 -4.11 25.72 5.65
C SER A 116 -5.27 24.77 5.35
N ILE A 117 -5.23 23.54 5.87
CA ILE A 117 -6.33 22.57 5.77
C ILE A 117 -7.63 23.16 6.33
N ALA A 118 -7.58 23.75 7.53
CA ALA A 118 -8.74 24.34 8.18
C ALA A 118 -9.40 25.48 7.37
N TYR A 119 -8.59 26.21 6.60
CA TYR A 119 -9.04 27.30 5.74
C TYR A 119 -9.67 26.78 4.44
N GLN A 120 -9.13 25.69 3.88
CA GLN A 120 -9.64 25.08 2.65
C GLN A 120 -10.96 24.31 2.84
N ILE A 121 -11.32 23.97 4.07
CA ILE A 121 -12.61 23.32 4.38
C ILE A 121 -13.72 24.39 4.32
N VAL A 122 -14.38 24.47 3.17
CA VAL A 122 -15.45 25.45 2.90
C VAL A 122 -16.75 25.12 3.65
N ASN A 123 -17.20 23.86 3.63
CA ASN A 123 -18.46 23.44 4.25
C ASN A 123 -18.22 22.70 5.57
N LYS A 124 -17.95 23.44 6.64
CA LYS A 124 -17.66 22.89 7.98
C LYS A 124 -18.89 22.27 8.64
N ASP A 125 -20.08 22.83 8.41
CA ASP A 125 -21.32 22.39 9.08
C ASP A 125 -21.75 20.98 8.64
N THR A 126 -21.43 20.60 7.40
CA THR A 126 -21.70 19.25 6.85
C THR A 126 -20.62 18.22 7.21
N LEU A 127 -19.47 18.68 7.74
CA LEU A 127 -18.31 17.84 7.96
C LEU A 127 -18.42 17.13 9.31
N GLY A 128 -18.89 15.88 9.29
CA GLY A 128 -19.00 15.04 10.47
C GLY A 128 -17.64 14.57 11.02
N GLY A 129 -16.61 14.55 10.17
CA GLY A 129 -15.25 14.25 10.61
C GLY A 129 -14.17 14.43 9.54
N LEU A 130 -12.92 14.46 9.99
CA LEU A 130 -11.72 14.60 9.18
C LEU A 130 -10.75 13.47 9.50
N ILE A 131 -10.18 12.84 8.48
CA ILE A 131 -9.12 11.84 8.61
C ILE A 131 -7.85 12.39 7.95
N LEU A 132 -6.78 12.50 8.73
CA LEU A 132 -5.46 12.91 8.27
C LEU A 132 -4.55 11.69 8.16
N ILE A 133 -4.17 11.33 6.94
CA ILE A 133 -3.22 10.23 6.69
C ILE A 133 -1.83 10.82 6.60
N VAL A 134 -0.97 10.53 7.58
CA VAL A 134 0.37 11.10 7.66
C VAL A 134 1.45 10.04 7.44
N GLN A 135 2.50 10.43 6.73
CA GLN A 135 3.67 9.58 6.56
C GLN A 135 4.70 9.77 7.69
N ASN A 136 4.81 11.00 8.19
CA ASN A 136 5.75 11.40 9.23
C ASN A 136 5.00 11.82 10.49
N HIS A 137 5.73 12.17 11.55
CA HIS A 137 5.13 12.67 12.77
C HIS A 137 4.51 14.06 12.57
N ILE A 138 3.51 14.36 13.39
CA ILE A 138 2.88 15.67 13.53
C ILE A 138 3.55 16.37 14.72
N THR A 139 3.88 17.66 14.60
CA THR A 139 4.46 18.38 15.74
C THR A 139 3.42 18.59 16.85
N ALA A 140 3.86 18.70 18.10
CA ALA A 140 2.94 18.94 19.23
C ALA A 140 2.08 20.21 19.05
N GLN A 141 2.63 21.25 18.41
CA GLN A 141 1.88 22.46 18.07
C GLN A 141 0.80 22.21 17.01
N ALA A 142 1.08 21.34 16.04
CA ALA A 142 0.12 20.95 15.02
C ALA A 142 -0.99 20.06 15.61
N LEU A 143 -0.67 19.13 16.52
CA LEU A 143 -1.68 18.34 17.25
C LEU A 143 -2.66 19.23 18.01
N LYS A 144 -2.15 20.19 18.80
CA LYS A 144 -2.99 21.18 19.47
C LYS A 144 -3.90 21.96 18.51
N ALA A 145 -3.46 22.21 17.28
CA ALA A 145 -4.27 22.89 16.28
C ALA A 145 -5.35 21.99 15.66
N VAL A 146 -5.12 20.67 15.59
CA VAL A 146 -6.13 19.68 15.18
C VAL A 146 -7.24 19.58 16.22
N ASP A 147 -6.90 19.64 17.51
CA ASP A 147 -7.87 19.61 18.61
C ASP A 147 -8.82 20.82 18.63
N LEU A 148 -8.46 21.90 17.94
CA LEU A 148 -9.30 23.11 17.81
C LEU A 148 -10.33 23.01 16.69
N PHE A 149 -10.38 21.89 15.95
CA PHE A 149 -11.40 21.72 14.92
C PHE A 149 -12.79 21.53 15.55
N PRO A 150 -13.84 22.11 14.93
CA PRO A 150 -15.21 22.00 15.45
C PRO A 150 -15.83 20.61 15.21
N PHE A 151 -15.11 19.71 14.55
CA PHE A 151 -15.53 18.36 14.19
C PHE A 151 -14.47 17.34 14.61
N LYS A 152 -14.85 16.07 14.69
CA LYS A 152 -13.93 14.98 15.05
C LYS A 152 -12.82 14.84 14.02
N ALA A 153 -11.57 14.92 14.46
CA ALA A 153 -10.41 14.68 13.61
C ALA A 153 -9.64 13.44 14.08
N GLU A 154 -9.34 12.53 13.15
CA GLU A 154 -8.56 11.32 13.39
C GLU A 154 -7.27 11.36 12.59
N ILE A 155 -6.16 10.97 13.21
CA ILE A 155 -4.85 10.93 12.55
C ILE A 155 -4.47 9.47 12.38
N PHE A 156 -4.21 9.07 11.15
CA PHE A 156 -3.72 7.74 10.81
C PHE A 156 -2.30 7.86 10.28
N GLN A 157 -1.37 7.17 10.93
CA GLN A 157 -0.05 6.97 10.36
C GLN A 157 -0.08 5.70 9.53
N LEU A 158 0.48 5.75 8.32
CA LEU A 158 0.66 4.52 7.57
C LEU A 158 1.53 3.57 8.38
N PRO A 159 1.11 2.31 8.61
CA PRO A 159 1.93 1.36 9.34
C PRO A 159 3.26 1.20 8.61
N ARG A 160 4.35 1.56 9.28
CA ARG A 160 5.70 1.50 8.74
C ARG A 160 6.47 0.37 9.41
N MET A 161 7.32 -0.29 8.64
CA MET A 161 8.32 -1.25 9.09
C MET A 161 9.68 -0.61 8.80
N LEU A 162 10.64 -0.67 9.73
CA LEU A 162 11.99 -0.18 9.46
C LEU A 162 12.70 -1.18 8.55
N ARG A 163 13.58 -0.73 7.63
CA ARG A 163 14.48 -1.64 6.89
C ARG A 163 15.36 -2.48 7.84
N LYS A 164 15.65 -1.92 9.03
CA LYS A 164 16.41 -2.60 10.09
C LYS A 164 15.55 -3.53 10.95
N ASP A 165 14.23 -3.56 10.76
CA ASP A 165 13.34 -4.48 11.44
C ASP A 165 13.79 -5.93 11.20
N ALA A 166 13.66 -6.79 12.21
CA ALA A 166 14.08 -8.18 12.11
C ALA A 166 13.36 -8.91 10.97
N ILE A 167 12.06 -8.64 10.79
CA ILE A 167 11.27 -9.23 9.71
C ILE A 167 11.76 -8.70 8.36
N ALA A 168 12.01 -7.39 8.26
CA ALA A 168 12.53 -6.79 7.03
C ALA A 168 13.90 -7.35 6.65
N ARG A 169 14.82 -7.49 7.61
CA ARG A 169 16.13 -8.09 7.38
C ARG A 169 16.06 -9.56 6.99
N TYR A 170 15.22 -10.33 7.68
CA TYR A 170 15.11 -11.77 7.45
C TYR A 170 14.61 -12.08 6.04
N TYR A 171 13.59 -11.36 5.58
CA TYR A 171 13.04 -11.52 4.23
C TYR A 171 13.76 -10.69 3.17
N GLY A 172 14.85 -9.99 3.51
CA GLY A 172 15.61 -9.16 2.57
C GLY A 172 14.82 -7.98 2.00
N LEU A 173 13.89 -7.43 2.78
CA LEU A 173 12.98 -6.40 2.30
C LEU A 173 13.67 -5.03 2.16
N GLU A 174 13.42 -4.39 1.02
CA GLU A 174 13.94 -3.08 0.66
C GLU A 174 12.95 -1.95 0.94
N LYS A 175 13.49 -0.72 1.04
CA LYS A 175 12.68 0.48 1.24
C LYS A 175 11.65 0.60 0.12
N GLY A 176 10.38 0.76 0.49
CA GLY A 176 9.26 0.90 -0.43
C GLY A 176 8.48 -0.40 -0.68
N GLN A 177 8.98 -1.55 -0.22
CA GLN A 177 8.21 -2.80 -0.27
C GLN A 177 7.14 -2.84 0.83
N VAL A 178 5.99 -3.45 0.52
CA VAL A 178 4.87 -3.59 1.46
C VAL A 178 4.70 -5.05 1.85
N VAL A 179 4.53 -5.27 3.15
CA VAL A 179 4.32 -6.59 3.74
C VAL A 179 2.90 -6.69 4.27
N LYS A 180 2.20 -7.74 3.89
CA LYS A 180 0.95 -8.16 4.53
C LYS A 180 1.30 -8.95 5.80
N VAL A 181 0.99 -8.40 6.96
CA VAL A 181 1.13 -9.07 8.25
C VAL A 181 -0.24 -9.60 8.66
N SER A 182 -0.40 -10.92 8.66
CA SER A 182 -1.65 -11.56 9.11
C SER A 182 -1.42 -12.09 10.51
N TYR A 183 -2.22 -11.62 11.47
CA TYR A 183 -2.19 -12.11 12.85
C TYR A 183 -3.24 -13.21 12.98
N GLY A 184 -2.80 -14.47 13.05
CA GLY A 184 -3.67 -15.58 13.42
C GLY A 184 -3.93 -15.52 14.92
N GLY A 185 -5.18 -15.31 15.31
CA GLY A 185 -5.60 -15.48 16.70
C GLY A 185 -5.87 -16.95 16.97
N GLU A 186 -5.10 -17.58 17.86
CA GLU A 186 -5.34 -18.98 18.29
C GLU A 186 -6.49 -19.11 19.32
N ASN A 187 -7.03 -18.00 19.83
CA ASN A 187 -8.09 -18.00 20.86
C ASN A 187 -9.35 -17.22 20.44
N GLU A 188 -10.50 -17.64 20.96
CA GLU A 188 -11.88 -17.19 20.70
C GLU A 188 -12.16 -15.67 20.92
N ILE A 189 -11.18 -14.90 21.40
CA ILE A 189 -11.31 -13.48 21.75
C ILE A 189 -10.59 -12.57 20.73
N THR A 190 -9.64 -13.09 19.94
CA THR A 190 -8.86 -12.30 19.00
C THR A 190 -9.27 -12.60 17.57
N GLU A 191 -10.05 -11.71 16.97
CA GLU A 191 -10.37 -11.74 15.54
C GLU A 191 -9.06 -11.70 14.74
N SER A 192 -8.93 -12.59 13.75
CA SER A 192 -7.80 -12.57 12.82
C SER A 192 -7.79 -11.21 12.11
N HIS A 193 -6.76 -10.41 12.35
CA HIS A 193 -6.63 -9.11 11.70
C HIS A 193 -5.40 -9.09 10.81
N VAL A 194 -5.54 -8.41 9.68
CA VAL A 194 -4.46 -8.22 8.70
C VAL A 194 -4.05 -6.75 8.74
N THR A 195 -2.74 -6.50 8.82
CA THR A 195 -2.16 -5.17 8.71
C THR A 195 -1.13 -5.15 7.60
N TYR A 196 -1.16 -4.13 6.75
CA TYR A 196 -0.14 -3.89 5.74
C TYR A 196 0.89 -2.90 6.27
N ARG A 197 2.19 -3.25 6.21
CA ARG A 197 3.28 -2.36 6.65
C ARG A 197 4.22 -2.06 5.48
N CYS A 198 4.58 -0.80 5.29
CA CYS A 198 5.57 -0.41 4.29
C CYS A 198 6.97 -0.31 4.92
N VAL A 199 7.96 -0.95 4.29
CA VAL A 199 9.37 -0.90 4.70
C VAL A 199 9.99 0.46 4.37
N TRP A 200 10.72 1.05 5.32
CA TRP A 200 11.35 2.37 5.21
C TRP A 200 12.84 2.36 5.57
#